data_AF-A0A949ZEX0-F1
#
_entry.id   AF-A0A949ZEX0-F1
#
_cell.length_a   1.000
_cell.length_b   1.000
_cell.length_c   1.000
_cell.angle_alpha   90.00
_cell.angle_beta   90.00
_cell.angle_gamma   90.00
#
_symmetry.space_group_name_H-M   'P 1'
#
loop_
_entity.id
_entity.type
_entity.pdbx_description
1 polymer ?
#
loop_
_entity_poly.entity_id
_entity_poly.type
_entity_poly.pdbx_seq_one_letter_code
_entity_poly.pdbx_strand_id
1 'polypeptide(L)' 'PTSVAGIVWFAVAATLALSRLRRPQFAWSVIGLLTVVYLVFFEIVELGAICIWCTVAHAMVVVIFLLTVTVRAEEA' A
#
# COMPACT_ATOMS: atom_id res chain seq x y z
N PRO A 1 -14.06 0.23 10.04
CA PRO A 1 -12.95 1.19 10.28
C PRO A 1 -11.85 1.06 9.22
N THR A 2 -11.39 2.17 8.64
CA THR A 2 -10.31 2.19 7.64
C THR A 2 -9.02 1.57 8.16
N SER A 3 -8.74 1.69 9.46
CA SER A 3 -7.60 1.04 10.14
C SER A 3 -7.60 -0.48 10.02
N VAL A 4 -8.77 -1.13 10.03
CA VAL A 4 -8.88 -2.59 9.89
C VAL A 4 -8.49 -3.01 8.47
N ALA A 5 -8.93 -2.26 7.46
CA ALA A 5 -8.51 -2.52 6.08
C ALA A 5 -7.00 -2.36 5.91
N GLY A 6 -6.39 -1.34 6.56
CA GLY A 6 -4.94 -1.17 6.60
C GLY A 6 -4.21 -2.36 7.24
N ILE A 7 -4.68 -2.85 8.39
CA ILE A 7 -4.08 -4.02 9.06
C ILE A 7 -4.13 -5.25 8.16
N VAL A 8 -5.28 -5.55 7.56
CA VAL A 8 -5.42 -6.68 6.62
C VAL A 8 -4.48 -6.52 5.43
N TRP A 9 -4.40 -5.30 4.89
CA TRP A 9 -3.51 -4.99 3.78
C TRP A 9 -2.04 -5.28 4.08
N PHE A 10 -1.53 -4.75 5.20
CA PHE A 10 -0.14 -4.94 5.61
C PHE A 10 0.15 -6.39 5.98
N ALA A 11 -0.80 -7.10 6.61
CA ALA A 11 -0.65 -8.52 6.90
C ALA A 11 -0.50 -9.34 5.62
N VAL A 12 -1.33 -9.08 4.61
CA VAL A 12 -1.23 -9.77 3.32
C VAL A 12 0.07 -9.40 2.59
N ALA A 13 0.45 -8.13 2.55
CA ALA A 13 1.73 -7.73 1.96
C ALA A 13 2.94 -8.38 2.65
N ALA A 14 2.90 -8.54 3.98
CA ALA A 14 3.94 -9.23 4.74
C ALA A 14 3.97 -10.73 4.46
N THR A 15 2.82 -11.41 4.38
CA THR A 15 2.78 -12.85 4.07
C THR A 15 3.28 -13.13 2.67
N LEU A 16 2.87 -12.35 1.67
CA LEU A 16 3.37 -12.50 0.30
C LEU A 16 4.89 -12.24 0.19
N ALA A 17 5.41 -11.25 0.92
CA ALA A 17 6.84 -10.99 0.99
C ALA A 17 7.60 -12.15 1.65
N LEU A 18 7.12 -12.67 2.78
CA LEU A 18 7.72 -13.80 3.50
C LEU A 18 7.69 -15.09 2.65
N SER A 19 6.62 -15.32 1.90
CA SER A 19 6.50 -16.46 1.00
C SER A 19 7.29 -16.27 -0.32
N ARG A 20 7.99 -15.15 -0.51
CA ARG A 20 8.76 -14.79 -1.72
C ARG A 20 7.94 -14.85 -3.02
N LEU A 21 6.62 -14.64 -2.98
CA LEU A 21 5.81 -14.63 -4.20
C LEU A 21 5.86 -13.25 -4.88
N ARG A 22 6.85 -13.04 -5.75
CA ARG A 22 7.17 -11.74 -6.36
C ARG A 22 6.10 -11.20 -7.31
N ARG A 23 5.50 -12.07 -8.13
CA ARG A 23 4.43 -11.69 -9.08
C ARG A 23 3.18 -11.19 -8.37
N PRO A 24 2.58 -11.95 -7.43
CA PRO A 24 1.42 -11.46 -6.71
C PRO A 24 1.76 -10.36 -5.71
N GLN A 25 2.99 -10.29 -5.16
CA GLN A 25 3.42 -9.14 -4.35
C GLN A 25 3.37 -7.83 -5.15
N PHE A 26 3.78 -7.86 -6.43
CA PHE A 26 3.70 -6.70 -7.31
C PHE A 26 2.25 -6.32 -7.61
N ALA A 27 1.41 -7.28 -7.98
CA ALA A 27 -0.02 -7.03 -8.22
C ALA A 27 -0.71 -6.48 -6.96
N TRP A 28 -0.40 -7.05 -5.79
CA TRP A 28 -0.89 -6.56 -4.50
C TRP A 28 -0.42 -5.13 -4.27
N SER A 29 0.88 -4.83 -4.42
CA SER A 29 1.40 -3.47 -4.24
C SER A 29 0.76 -2.43 -5.17
N VAL A 30 0.43 -2.79 -6.42
CA VAL A 30 -0.32 -1.91 -7.35
C VAL A 30 -1.73 -1.63 -6.84
N ILE A 31 -2.46 -2.66 -6.39
CA ILE A 31 -3.79 -2.50 -5.80
C ILE A 31 -3.73 -1.60 -4.56
N GLY A 32 -2.66 -1.70 -3.76
CA GLY A 32 -2.45 -0.85 -2.58
C GLY A 32 -2.25 0.60 -2.96
N LEU A 33 -1.45 0.87 -3.99
CA LEU A 33 -1.24 2.22 -4.51
C LEU A 33 -2.57 2.83 -5.02
N LEU A 34 -3.37 2.07 -5.76
CA LEU A 34 -4.69 2.52 -6.23
C LEU A 34 -5.63 2.83 -5.04
N THR A 35 -5.59 2.00 -4.01
CA THR A 35 -6.39 2.20 -2.79
C THR A 35 -5.98 3.48 -2.05
N VAL A 36 -4.67 3.76 -1.95
CA VAL A 36 -4.16 5.00 -1.36
C VAL A 36 -4.66 6.23 -2.12
N VAL A 37 -4.60 6.22 -3.46
CA VAL A 37 -5.09 7.33 -4.28
C VAL A 37 -6.58 7.58 -4.05
N TYR A 38 -7.37 6.50 -3.95
CA TYR A 38 -8.80 6.59 -3.65
C TYR A 38 -9.07 7.17 -2.25
N LEU A 39 -8.37 6.71 -1.22
CA LEU A 39 -8.56 7.20 0.15
C LEU A 39 -8.13 8.67 0.31
N VAL A 40 -7.00 9.06 -0.29
CA VAL A 40 -6.55 10.47 -0.31
C VAL A 40 -7.59 11.37 -0.97
N PHE A 41 -8.19 10.93 -2.09
CA PHE A 41 -9.26 11.67 -2.74
C PHE A 41 -10.46 11.85 -1.80
N PHE A 42 -10.87 10.77 -1.13
CA PHE A 42 -11.99 10.80 -0.18
C PHE A 42 -11.72 11.70 1.03
N GLU A 43 -10.51 11.68 1.59
CA GLU A 43 -10.12 12.54 2.72
C GLU A 43 -10.13 14.03 2.36
N ILE A 44 -9.64 14.38 1.16
CA ILE A 44 -9.57 15.78 0.70
C ILE A 44 -10.95 16.30 0.27
N VAL A 45 -11.70 15.52 -0.51
CA VAL A 45 -12.94 15.97 -1.15
C VAL A 45 -14.15 15.84 -0.23
N GLU A 46 -14.22 14.77 0.56
CA GLU A 46 -15.43 14.42 1.32
C GLU A 46 -15.31 14.78 2.80
N LEU A 47 -14.15 14.56 3.42
CA LEU A 47 -13.92 14.93 4.82
C LEU A 47 -13.36 16.35 4.99
N GLY A 48 -12.64 16.89 4.00
CA GLY A 48 -11.98 18.19 4.09
C GLY A 48 -10.89 18.27 5.17
N ALA A 49 -10.42 17.13 5.68
CA ALA A 49 -9.45 17.04 6.77
C ALA A 49 -8.41 15.95 6.49
N ILE A 50 -7.13 16.27 6.71
CA ILE A 50 -6.02 15.33 6.53
C ILE A 50 -5.76 14.62 7.86
N CYS A 51 -5.92 13.30 7.88
CA CYS A 51 -5.46 12.48 8.99
C CYS A 51 -3.96 12.20 8.84
N ILE A 52 -3.18 12.62 9.83
CA ILE A 52 -1.72 12.41 9.82
C ILE A 52 -1.35 10.92 9.85
N TRP A 53 -2.15 10.11 10.57
CA TRP A 53 -1.95 8.66 10.63
C TRP A 53 -2.27 7.97 9.31
N CYS A 54 -3.31 8.42 8.59
CA CYS A 54 -3.60 7.93 7.24
C CYS A 54 -2.47 8.30 6.28
N THR A 55 -1.96 9.53 6.36
CA THR A 55 -0.84 9.99 5.53
C THR A 55 0.42 9.15 5.75
N VAL A 56 0.73 8.78 6.99
CA VAL A 56 1.84 7.87 7.32
C VAL A 56 1.60 6.48 6.70
N ALA A 57 0.37 5.95 6.81
CA ALA A 57 0.03 4.67 6.20
C ALA A 57 0.15 4.71 4.67
N HIS A 58 -0.28 5.79 4.02
CA HIS A 58 -0.12 6.03 2.60
C HIS A 58 1.34 6.04 2.18
N ALA A 59 2.20 6.75 2.93
CA ALA A 59 3.63 6.78 2.70
C ALA A 59 4.26 5.38 2.80
N MET A 60 3.85 4.57 3.79
CA MET A 60 4.33 3.19 3.90
C MET A 60 3.95 2.32 2.69
N VAL A 61 2.73 2.43 2.17
CA VAL A 61 2.32 1.68 0.97
C VAL A 61 3.17 2.09 -0.25
N VAL A 62 3.46 3.38 -0.41
CA VAL A 62 4.35 3.87 -1.47
C VAL A 62 5.75 3.28 -1.32
N VAL A 63 6.31 3.25 -0.11
CA VAL A 63 7.61 2.63 0.15
C VAL A 63 7.61 1.13 -0.20
N ILE A 64 6.58 0.37 0.20
CA ILE A 64 6.46 -1.05 -0.13
C ILE A 64 6.38 -1.27 -1.65
N PHE A 65 5.63 -0.42 -2.35
CA PHE A 65 5.56 -0.46 -3.81
C PHE A 65 6.93 -0.20 -4.46
N LEU A 66 7.63 0.85 -4.02
CA LEU A 66 8.97 1.18 -4.51
C LEU A 66 9.96 0.03 -4.28
N LEU A 67 10.00 -0.53 -3.06
CA LEU A 67 10.83 -1.70 -2.76
C LEU A 67 10.50 -2.90 -3.65
N THR A 68 9.21 -3.13 -3.92
CA THR A 68 8.80 -4.22 -4.80
C THR A 68 9.22 -3.96 -6.25
N VAL A 69 9.23 -2.71 -6.70
CA VAL A 69 9.71 -2.31 -8.03
C VAL A 69 11.23 -2.47 -8.12
N THR A 70 12.01 -1.99 -7.14
CA THR A 70 13.48 -2.10 -7.16
C THR A 70 13.91 -3.56 -7.15
N VAL A 71 13.35 -4.36 -6.24
CA VAL A 71 13.65 -5.79 -6.15
C VAL A 71 13.30 -6.50 -7.45
N ARG A 72 12.22 -6.11 -8.16
CA ARG A 72 11.91 -6.68 -9.47
C ARG A 72 12.88 -6.23 -10.57
N ALA A 73 13.34 -4.98 -10.53
CA ALA A 73 14.28 -4.43 -11.51
C ALA A 73 15.67 -5.07 -11.37
N GLU A 74 16.10 -5.42 -10.15
CA GLU A 74 17.37 -6.11 -9.90
C GLU A 74 17.43 -7.53 -10.49
N GLU A 75 16.29 -8.12 -10.87
CA GLU A 75 16.24 -9.49 -11.38
C GLU A 75 15.66 -9.61 -12.79
N ALA A 76 15.51 -8.48 -13.49
CA ALA A 76 15.18 -8.41 -14.90
C ALA A 76 16.47 -8.21 -15.72
#